data_AF-A0A368F1W8-F1
#
_entry.id   AF-A0A368F1W8-F1
#
_cell.length_a   1.000
_cell.length_b   1.000
_cell.length_c   1.000
_cell.angle_alpha   90.00
_cell.angle_beta   90.00
_cell.angle_gamma   90.00
#
_symmetry.space_group_name_H-M   'P 1'
#
loop_
_entity.id
_entity.type
_entity.pdbx_description
1 polymer ?
#
loop_
_entity_poly.entity_id
_entity_poly.type
_entity_poly.pdbx_seq_one_letter_code
_entity_poly.pdbx_strand_id
1 'polypeptide(L)'
;MCFNEEGYVCGFTSPPLHSLCKNITRLRELIPDVDQKYAKRTNVLVVGDTDSDASMLDDWKGKCLLKVGLEAEEKPMLKCFDVVIRGSDCSRLMDILQFILSPQQL
;
A
#
# COMPACT_ATOMS: atom_id res chain seq x y z
N MET A 1 -0.79 17.63 7.76
CA MET A 1 -1.11 18.29 9.05
C MET A 1 -0.89 19.78 8.90
N CYS A 2 -1.68 20.59 9.60
CA CYS A 2 -1.55 22.04 9.61
C CYS A 2 -1.05 22.47 10.99
N PHE A 3 -0.09 23.39 11.00
CA PHE A 3 0.49 23.95 12.21
C PHE A 3 0.18 25.44 12.27
N ASN A 4 -0.08 25.95 13.47
CA ASN A 4 -0.18 27.41 13.68
C ASN A 4 1.22 28.05 13.70
N GLU A 5 1.26 29.37 13.85
CA GLU A 5 2.52 30.15 13.87
C GLU A 5 3.45 29.77 15.04
N GLU A 6 2.90 29.17 16.10
CA GLU A 6 3.63 28.68 17.28
C GLU A 6 4.09 27.21 17.13
N GLY A 7 3.77 26.55 16.00
CA GLY A 7 4.15 25.16 15.74
C GLY A 7 3.22 24.11 16.37
N TYR A 8 2.07 24.49 16.92
CA TYR A 8 1.06 23.56 17.41
C TYR A 8 0.17 23.03 16.28
N VAL A 9 -0.21 21.76 16.37
CA VAL A 9 -1.17 21.14 15.45
C VAL A 9 -2.52 21.82 15.60
N CYS A 10 -3.01 22.45 14.54
CA CYS A 10 -4.31 23.13 14.50
C CYS A 10 -5.31 22.47 13.54
N GLY A 11 -4.88 21.46 12.78
CA GLY A 11 -5.76 20.71 11.88
C GLY A 11 -5.05 19.64 11.05
N PHE A 12 -5.84 18.91 10.26
CA PHE A 12 -5.35 17.90 9.32
C PHE A 12 -5.50 18.38 7.88
N THR A 13 -4.62 17.89 7.02
CA THR A 13 -4.70 18.15 5.58
C THR A 13 -5.91 17.44 5.01
N SER A 14 -6.75 18.19 4.32
CA SER A 14 -7.92 17.67 3.61
C SER A 14 -7.52 17.15 2.23
N PRO A 15 -8.22 16.12 1.72
CA PRO A 15 -9.29 15.38 2.40
C PRO A 15 -8.75 14.22 3.27
N PRO A 16 -9.39 13.88 4.40
CA PRO A 16 -8.86 12.90 5.36
C PRO A 16 -8.75 11.50 4.75
N LEU A 17 -7.70 10.75 5.10
CA LEU A 17 -7.53 9.35 4.69
C LEU A 17 -7.86 8.44 5.88
N HIS A 18 -8.78 7.50 5.68
CA HIS A 18 -9.16 6.49 6.67
C HIS A 18 -9.26 5.10 6.00
N SER A 19 -9.36 4.03 6.79
CA SER A 19 -9.24 2.65 6.30
C SER A 19 -10.18 2.27 5.17
N LEU A 20 -11.40 2.85 5.12
CA LEU A 20 -12.41 2.49 4.12
C LEU A 20 -12.34 3.33 2.83
N CYS A 21 -11.47 4.34 2.77
CA CYS A 21 -11.33 5.19 1.58
C CYS A 21 -9.96 5.01 0.88
N LYS A 22 -9.21 3.97 1.24
CA LYS A 22 -7.94 3.65 0.58
C LYS A 22 -8.25 2.90 -0.73
N ASN A 23 -8.36 3.63 -1.84
CA ASN A 23 -8.61 3.05 -3.17
C ASN A 23 -8.01 3.89 -4.29
N ILE A 24 -8.07 3.39 -5.53
CA ILE A 24 -7.47 4.06 -6.68
C ILE A 24 -8.10 5.44 -6.99
N THR A 25 -9.40 5.60 -6.77
CA THR A 25 -10.09 6.88 -6.94
C THR A 25 -9.48 7.91 -6.00
N ARG A 26 -9.28 7.53 -4.73
CA ARG A 26 -8.66 8.40 -3.74
C ARG A 26 -7.20 8.74 -4.07
N LEU A 27 -6.44 7.78 -4.58
CA LEU A 27 -5.05 8.03 -5.00
C LEU A 27 -4.99 9.06 -6.15
N ARG A 28 -5.91 9.00 -7.11
CA ARG A 28 -6.02 9.95 -8.24
C ARG A 28 -6.40 11.36 -7.80
N GLU A 29 -7.24 11.50 -6.78
CA GLU A 29 -7.57 12.80 -6.19
C GLU A 29 -6.36 13.45 -5.51
N LEU A 30 -5.53 12.65 -4.84
CA LEU A 30 -4.37 13.12 -4.07
C LEU A 30 -3.14 13.38 -4.93
N ILE A 31 -2.99 12.66 -6.05
CA ILE A 31 -1.84 12.75 -6.94
C ILE A 31 -2.33 13.03 -8.37
N PRO A 32 -2.28 14.30 -8.82
CA PRO A 32 -2.55 14.63 -10.20
C PRO A 32 -1.66 13.82 -11.16
N ASP A 33 -2.25 13.36 -12.26
CA ASP A 33 -1.59 12.60 -13.32
C ASP A 33 -0.90 11.29 -12.86
N VAL A 34 -1.39 10.66 -11.78
CA VAL A 34 -0.82 9.42 -11.25
C VAL A 34 -0.76 8.29 -12.28
N ASP A 35 -1.78 8.20 -13.14
CA ASP A 35 -1.84 7.18 -14.19
C ASP A 35 -0.73 7.39 -15.23
N GLN A 36 -0.50 8.63 -15.67
CA GLN A 36 0.57 8.99 -16.61
C GLN A 36 1.94 8.79 -15.98
N LYS A 37 2.13 9.26 -14.73
CA LYS A 37 3.39 9.16 -13.99
C LYS A 37 3.87 7.72 -13.84
N TYR A 38 2.93 6.79 -13.65
CA TYR A 38 3.23 5.38 -13.46
C TYR A 38 2.81 4.48 -14.62
N ALA A 39 2.55 5.03 -15.81
CA ALA A 39 2.05 4.27 -16.96
C ALA A 39 2.94 3.07 -17.32
N LYS A 40 4.26 3.26 -17.30
CA LYS A 40 5.26 2.21 -17.63
C LYS A 40 5.51 1.20 -16.51
N ARG A 41 4.98 1.41 -15.31
CA ARG A 41 5.15 0.50 -14.16
C ARG A 41 3.94 -0.42 -14.09
N THR A 42 4.02 -1.59 -14.70
CA THR A 42 2.91 -2.55 -14.77
C THR A 42 2.82 -3.46 -13.57
N ASN A 43 3.95 -3.83 -12.94
CA ASN A 43 3.97 -4.70 -11.77
C ASN A 43 3.95 -3.85 -10.49
N VAL A 44 3.06 -4.18 -9.56
CA VAL A 44 2.90 -3.43 -8.31
C VAL A 44 2.79 -4.39 -7.14
N LEU A 45 3.59 -4.13 -6.11
CA LEU A 45 3.49 -4.80 -4.82
C LEU A 45 2.60 -3.95 -3.90
N VAL A 46 1.49 -4.52 -3.43
CA VAL A 46 0.61 -3.92 -2.42
C VAL A 46 0.93 -4.55 -1.09
N VAL A 47 1.30 -3.72 -0.10
CA VAL A 47 1.63 -4.18 1.26
C VAL A 47 0.67 -3.54 2.25
N GLY A 48 0.11 -4.32 3.18
CA GLY A 48 -0.80 -3.81 4.19
C GLY A 48 -0.97 -4.75 5.37
N ASP A 49 -1.58 -4.26 6.45
CA ASP A 49 -1.79 -5.00 7.70
C ASP A 49 -3.28 -5.16 8.05
N THR A 50 -4.17 -4.71 7.16
CA THR A 50 -5.61 -4.86 7.26
C THR A 50 -6.19 -5.33 5.93
N ASP A 51 -7.30 -6.08 5.95
CA ASP A 51 -7.96 -6.53 4.69
C ASP A 51 -8.36 -5.36 3.79
N SER A 52 -8.64 -4.17 4.36
CA SER A 52 -8.92 -2.97 3.56
C SER A 52 -7.71 -2.47 2.76
N ASP A 53 -6.49 -2.79 3.17
CA ASP A 53 -5.29 -2.39 2.42
C ASP A 53 -5.11 -3.23 1.15
N ALA A 54 -5.63 -4.46 1.15
CA ALA A 54 -5.55 -5.33 -0.01
C ALA A 54 -6.26 -4.77 -1.25
N SER A 55 -7.25 -3.88 -1.06
CA SER A 55 -8.03 -3.27 -2.14
C SER A 55 -7.54 -1.88 -2.56
N MET A 56 -6.40 -1.40 -2.02
CA MET A 56 -5.89 -0.05 -2.29
C MET A 56 -5.79 0.29 -3.76
N LEU A 57 -5.40 -0.67 -4.60
CA LEU A 57 -5.16 -0.48 -6.02
C LEU A 57 -6.08 -1.35 -6.89
N ASP A 58 -7.17 -1.87 -6.31
CA ASP A 58 -8.18 -2.56 -7.10
C ASP A 58 -8.69 -1.62 -8.20
N ASP A 59 -9.06 -2.20 -9.34
CA ASP A 59 -9.48 -1.50 -10.56
C ASP A 59 -8.43 -0.60 -11.23
N TRP A 60 -7.15 -0.64 -10.80
CA TRP A 60 -6.08 0.01 -11.55
C TRP A 60 -5.75 -0.76 -12.83
N LYS A 61 -6.38 -0.34 -13.93
CA LYS A 61 -6.19 -0.96 -15.25
C LYS A 61 -4.72 -1.02 -15.69
N GLY A 62 -4.35 -2.16 -16.28
CA GLY A 62 -3.00 -2.39 -16.80
C GLY A 62 -1.94 -2.66 -15.73
N LYS A 63 -2.35 -2.88 -14.48
CA LYS A 63 -1.46 -3.28 -13.38
C LYS A 63 -1.62 -4.78 -13.08
N CYS A 64 -0.49 -5.43 -12.81
CA CYS A 64 -0.41 -6.75 -12.21
C CYS A 64 -0.05 -6.55 -10.73
N LEU A 65 -0.92 -7.03 -9.84
CA LEU A 65 -0.82 -6.80 -8.41
C LEU A 65 -0.34 -8.08 -7.72
N LEU A 66 0.64 -7.94 -6.83
CA LEU A 66 0.95 -8.93 -5.79
C LEU A 66 0.61 -8.31 -4.43
N LYS A 67 -0.31 -8.92 -3.69
CA LYS A 67 -0.80 -8.41 -2.40
C LYS A 67 -0.13 -9.19 -1.26
N VAL A 68 0.64 -8.49 -0.44
CA VAL A 68 1.33 -9.05 0.72
C VAL A 68 0.78 -8.47 2.02
N GLY A 69 0.18 -9.33 2.84
CA GLY A 69 -0.36 -9.00 4.15
C GLY A 69 0.69 -9.17 5.24
N LEU A 70 0.75 -8.24 6.19
CA LEU A 70 1.59 -8.31 7.38
C LEU A 70 0.72 -8.59 8.60
N GLU A 71 0.84 -9.78 9.17
CA GLU A 71 0.00 -10.26 10.27
C GLU A 71 0.80 -10.30 11.59
N ALA A 72 0.41 -9.44 12.52
CA ALA A 72 0.91 -9.46 13.90
C ALA A 72 0.14 -10.51 14.73
N GLU A 73 0.81 -11.11 15.72
CA GLU A 73 0.29 -12.28 16.49
C GLU A 73 -1.07 -12.04 17.18
N GLU A 74 -1.40 -10.80 17.52
CA GLU A 74 -2.62 -10.44 18.25
C GLU A 74 -3.76 -9.92 17.36
N LYS A 75 -3.59 -9.93 16.02
CA LYS A 75 -4.60 -9.39 15.09
C LYS A 75 -5.45 -10.50 14.44
N PRO A 76 -6.67 -10.16 13.99
CA PRO A 76 -7.48 -11.07 13.18
C PRO A 76 -6.72 -11.53 11.94
N MET A 77 -6.96 -12.79 11.54
CA MET A 77 -6.32 -13.37 10.37
C MET A 77 -6.69 -12.61 9.09
N LEU A 78 -5.68 -12.25 8.30
CA LEU A 78 -5.85 -11.59 7.00
C LEU A 78 -6.36 -12.58 5.93
N LYS A 79 -7.33 -12.15 5.13
CA LYS A 79 -8.03 -13.00 4.16
C LYS A 79 -7.98 -12.49 2.72
N CYS A 80 -7.68 -11.21 2.52
CA CYS A 80 -7.75 -10.58 1.20
C CYS A 80 -6.39 -10.46 0.48
N PHE A 81 -5.34 -11.08 1.00
CA PHE A 81 -3.97 -11.01 0.45
C PHE A 81 -3.56 -12.33 -0.21
N ASP A 82 -2.68 -12.24 -1.21
CA ASP A 82 -2.14 -13.41 -1.93
C ASP A 82 -1.10 -14.15 -1.06
N VAL A 83 -0.29 -13.39 -0.32
CA VAL A 83 0.73 -13.88 0.60
C VAL A 83 0.55 -13.20 1.95
N VAL A 84 0.58 -13.95 3.04
CA VAL A 84 0.57 -13.40 4.40
C VAL A 84 1.87 -13.74 5.10
N ILE A 85 2.55 -12.71 5.60
CA ILE A 85 3.76 -12.81 6.40
C ILE A 85 3.34 -12.67 7.86
N ARG A 86 3.55 -13.73 8.62
CA ARG A 86 3.33 -13.74 10.07
C ARG A 86 4.61 -13.42 10.81
N GLY A 87 4.48 -12.65 11.88
CA GLY A 87 5.59 -12.28 12.75
C GLY A 87 5.79 -10.77 12.82
N SER A 88 6.59 -10.35 13.80
CA SER A 88 6.84 -8.94 14.08
C SER A 88 7.98 -8.34 13.26
N ASP A 89 8.86 -9.17 12.69
CA ASP A 89 9.98 -8.74 11.90
C ASP A 89 9.65 -8.86 10.40
N CYS A 90 9.58 -7.72 9.71
CA CYS A 90 9.33 -7.69 8.25
C CYS A 90 10.50 -8.26 7.42
N SER A 91 11.35 -9.12 7.98
CA SER A 91 12.51 -9.75 7.35
C SER A 91 12.11 -10.53 6.10
N ARG A 92 11.04 -11.32 6.18
CA ARG A 92 10.50 -12.07 5.02
C ARG A 92 9.98 -11.18 3.89
N LEU A 93 9.50 -9.96 4.19
CA LEU A 93 9.12 -9.02 3.14
C LEU A 93 10.35 -8.57 2.36
N MET A 94 11.47 -8.37 3.05
CA MET A 94 12.75 -8.04 2.41
C MET A 94 13.24 -9.19 1.53
N ASP A 95 13.09 -10.45 1.94
CA ASP A 95 13.47 -11.60 1.13
C ASP A 95 12.65 -11.66 -0.18
N ILE A 96 11.33 -11.41 -0.10
CA ILE A 96 10.45 -11.33 -1.28
C ILE A 96 10.90 -10.20 -2.21
N LEU A 97 11.18 -9.01 -1.66
CA LEU A 97 11.65 -7.87 -2.44
C LEU A 97 12.98 -8.17 -3.13
N GLN A 98 13.93 -8.78 -2.42
CA GLN A 98 15.21 -9.19 -2.98
C GLN A 98 15.02 -10.19 -4.12
N PHE A 99 14.16 -11.19 -3.95
CA PHE A 99 13.86 -12.17 -4.99
C PHE A 99 13.26 -11.53 -6.25
N ILE A 100 12.31 -10.61 -6.08
CA ILE A 100 11.65 -9.92 -7.21
C ILE A 100 12.62 -8.98 -7.95
N LEU A 101 13.49 -8.29 -7.21
CA LEU A 101 14.42 -7.31 -7.77
C LEU A 101 15.70 -7.94 -8.33
N SER A 102 16.04 -9.16 -7.89
CA SER A 102 17.23 -9.85 -8.36
C SER A 102 17.11 -10.20 -9.84
N PRO A 103 18.19 -10.08 -10.63
CA PRO A 103 18.20 -10.57 -12.00
C PRO A 103 17.84 -12.06 -11.99
N GLN A 104 16.69 -12.40 -12.56
CA GLN A 104 16.34 -13.80 -12.77
C GLN A 104 17.24 -14.32 -13.89
N GLN A 105 18.18 -15.20 -13.54
CA GLN A 105 18.88 -16.00 -14.53
C GLN A 105 17.87 -16.98 -15.13
N LEU A 106 17.25 -16.58 -16.23
CA LEU A 106 16.39 -17.41 -17.07
C LEU A 106 17.21 -17.98 -18.22
#